data_AF-A0AAF0RKH2-F1
#
_entry.id   AF-A0AAF0RKH2-F1
#
_cell.length_a   1.000
_cell.length_b   1.000
_cell.length_c   1.000
_cell.angle_alpha   90.00
_cell.angle_beta   90.00
_cell.angle_gamma   90.00
#
_symmetry.space_group_name_H-M   'P 1'
#
loop_
_entity.id
_entity.type
_entity.pdbx_description
1 polymer ?
#
loop_
_entity_poly.entity_id
_entity_poly.type
_entity_poly.pdbx_seq_one_letter_code
_entity_poly.pdbx_strand_id
1 'polypeptide(L)'
;MTPHQEDQADPADRAAAVQALAAVVDRLLAPDGCVWNRAQTHRSLAAYAVEESYELVDAIDVDDDVEIREELGDVLYQVVLHAGIAERRGAFTLADVAEHAREKMVRRHPHVFGDEHAETFADVVRVWRAAKSAEKAARTSVFDGVPRAMPPLERSVKLLERIDEHGLGSVPLAQAVADAARQDRTPGVTDGSDGHGAVDPAWGGELLDRIGAARADGVDPVASLRAAVVALEAAGRATERERSRSMQRGSERDLGPGRRTHGDTTR
;
A
#
# COMPACT_ATOMS: atom_id res chain seq x y z
N MET A 1 -5.91 35.38 -2.03
CA MET A 1 -6.92 34.81 -1.13
C MET A 1 -8.28 35.16 -1.69
N THR A 2 -8.76 34.30 -2.59
CA THR A 2 -10.11 34.34 -3.13
C THR A 2 -10.70 33.00 -2.70
N PRO A 3 -11.81 32.96 -1.95
CA PRO A 3 -12.40 31.69 -1.60
C PRO A 3 -12.90 31.07 -2.90
N HIS A 4 -12.37 29.90 -3.26
CA HIS A 4 -13.06 29.01 -4.18
C HIS A 4 -14.43 28.75 -3.56
N GLN A 5 -15.46 29.40 -4.08
CA GLN A 5 -16.83 28.98 -3.85
C GLN A 5 -16.91 27.57 -4.43
N GLU A 6 -17.00 26.58 -3.55
CA GLU A 6 -17.02 25.17 -3.88
C GLU A 6 -18.21 24.88 -4.80
N ASP A 7 -17.89 24.54 -6.04
CA ASP A 7 -18.77 23.86 -6.97
C ASP A 7 -18.99 22.43 -6.45
N GLN A 8 -19.76 22.29 -5.37
CA GLN A 8 -20.11 20.98 -4.84
C GLN A 8 -21.09 20.32 -5.81
N ALA A 9 -20.61 19.40 -6.64
CA ALA A 9 -21.45 18.60 -7.53
C ALA A 9 -22.68 18.05 -6.80
N ASP A 10 -23.86 18.21 -7.40
CA ASP A 10 -25.16 17.76 -6.88
C ASP A 10 -25.06 16.26 -6.54
N PRO A 11 -25.57 15.79 -5.38
CA PRO A 11 -25.69 14.36 -5.11
C PRO A 11 -26.27 13.53 -6.26
N ALA A 12 -27.22 14.09 -7.03
CA ALA A 12 -27.76 13.45 -8.23
C ALA A 12 -26.70 13.26 -9.33
N ASP A 13 -25.82 14.24 -9.52
CA ASP A 13 -24.72 14.17 -10.49
C ASP A 13 -23.69 13.10 -10.10
N ARG A 14 -23.40 12.96 -8.80
CA ARG A 14 -22.48 11.92 -8.29
C ARG A 14 -23.02 10.53 -8.53
N ALA A 15 -24.31 10.31 -8.22
CA ALA A 15 -24.96 9.03 -8.45
C ALA A 15 -24.98 8.68 -9.95
N ALA A 16 -25.30 9.66 -10.80
CA ALA A 16 -25.31 9.49 -12.26
C ALA A 16 -23.92 9.14 -12.81
N ALA A 17 -22.85 9.76 -12.31
CA ALA A 17 -21.48 9.48 -12.74
C ALA A 17 -21.05 8.04 -12.42
N VAL A 18 -21.32 7.57 -11.20
CA VAL A 18 -21.01 6.16 -10.81
C VAL A 18 -21.86 5.18 -11.61
N GLN A 19 -23.14 5.51 -11.86
CA GLN A 19 -24.01 4.69 -12.69
C GLN A 19 -23.51 4.60 -14.14
N ALA A 20 -23.00 5.71 -14.70
CA ALA A 20 -22.41 5.71 -16.04
C ALA A 20 -21.17 4.82 -16.11
N LEU A 21 -20.30 4.85 -15.09
CA LEU A 21 -19.15 3.93 -14.99
C LEU A 21 -19.58 2.46 -14.90
N ALA A 22 -20.60 2.15 -14.09
CA ALA A 22 -21.17 0.81 -14.01
C ALA A 22 -21.69 0.33 -15.38
N ALA A 23 -22.40 1.19 -16.13
CA ALA A 23 -22.87 0.86 -17.46
C ALA A 23 -21.73 0.58 -18.46
N VAL A 24 -20.59 1.28 -18.33
CA VAL A 24 -19.37 0.98 -19.12
C VAL A 24 -18.85 -0.42 -18.77
N VAL A 25 -18.74 -0.75 -17.48
CA VAL A 25 -18.31 -2.09 -17.04
C VAL A 25 -19.27 -3.18 -17.51
N ASP A 26 -20.58 -2.95 -17.44
CA ASP A 26 -21.59 -3.89 -17.95
C ASP A 26 -21.40 -4.14 -19.44
N ARG A 27 -21.16 -3.08 -20.23
CA ARG A 27 -20.89 -3.21 -21.67
C ARG A 27 -19.60 -4.00 -21.94
N LEU A 28 -18.55 -3.78 -21.14
CA LEU A 28 -17.29 -4.51 -21.24
C LEU A 28 -17.48 -6.00 -20.92
N LEU A 29 -18.34 -6.33 -19.96
CA LEU A 29 -18.59 -7.70 -19.50
C LEU A 29 -19.68 -8.44 -20.30
N ALA A 30 -20.45 -7.73 -21.14
CA ALA A 30 -21.49 -8.30 -22.00
C ALA A 30 -20.94 -9.42 -22.92
N PRO A 31 -21.77 -10.38 -23.39
CA PRO A 31 -21.30 -11.53 -24.17
C PRO A 31 -20.43 -11.19 -25.40
N ASP A 32 -20.76 -10.08 -26.07
CA ASP A 32 -20.06 -9.51 -27.24
C ASP A 32 -19.09 -8.36 -26.85
N GLY A 33 -18.86 -8.16 -25.55
CA GLY A 33 -17.99 -7.14 -25.00
C GLY A 33 -16.50 -7.52 -25.05
N CYS A 34 -15.69 -6.81 -24.26
CA CYS A 34 -14.25 -6.98 -24.25
C CYS A 34 -13.85 -8.39 -23.79
N VAL A 35 -13.11 -9.11 -24.64
CA VAL A 35 -12.64 -10.47 -24.35
C VAL A 35 -11.72 -10.51 -23.12
N TRP A 36 -10.94 -9.46 -22.89
CA TRP A 36 -10.04 -9.38 -21.73
C TRP A 36 -10.84 -9.22 -20.44
N ASN A 37 -11.77 -8.24 -20.36
CA ASN A 37 -12.59 -8.01 -19.16
C ASN A 37 -13.44 -9.24 -18.83
N ARG A 38 -14.02 -9.89 -19.84
CA ARG A 38 -14.81 -11.10 -19.64
C ARG A 38 -14.02 -12.30 -19.10
N ALA A 39 -12.73 -12.39 -19.42
CA ALA A 39 -11.85 -13.45 -18.94
C ALA A 39 -11.39 -13.22 -17.49
N GLN A 40 -11.61 -12.03 -16.93
CA GLN A 40 -11.15 -11.70 -15.59
C GLN A 40 -11.93 -12.42 -14.50
N THR A 41 -11.24 -12.64 -13.39
CA THR A 41 -11.77 -13.17 -12.14
C THR A 41 -11.25 -12.30 -11.00
N HIS A 42 -11.87 -12.36 -9.81
CA HIS A 42 -11.34 -11.66 -8.64
C HIS A 42 -9.86 -11.99 -8.36
N ARG A 43 -9.44 -13.22 -8.66
CA ARG A 43 -8.05 -13.66 -8.44
C ARG A 43 -7.09 -13.09 -9.47
N SER A 44 -7.48 -12.98 -10.74
CA SER A 44 -6.62 -12.39 -11.76
C SER A 44 -6.50 -10.87 -11.63
N LEU A 45 -7.51 -10.23 -11.04
CA LEU A 45 -7.53 -8.78 -10.79
C LEU A 45 -6.84 -8.35 -9.49
N ALA A 46 -6.55 -9.29 -8.57
CA ALA A 46 -6.03 -8.96 -7.26
C ALA A 46 -4.68 -8.21 -7.29
N ALA A 47 -3.82 -8.50 -8.27
CA ALA A 47 -2.55 -7.79 -8.44
C ALA A 47 -2.79 -6.33 -8.84
N TYR A 48 -3.63 -6.09 -9.85
CA TYR A 48 -3.99 -4.74 -10.30
C TYR A 48 -4.61 -3.90 -9.18
N ALA A 49 -5.52 -4.47 -8.38
CA ALA A 49 -6.08 -3.74 -7.24
C ALA A 49 -5.03 -3.29 -6.21
N VAL A 50 -3.93 -4.04 -6.08
CA VAL A 50 -2.78 -3.65 -5.24
C VAL A 50 -1.93 -2.60 -5.94
N GLU A 51 -1.69 -2.76 -7.24
CA GLU A 51 -0.96 -1.79 -8.08
C GLU A 51 -1.63 -0.40 -8.02
N GLU A 52 -2.93 -0.27 -8.35
CA GLU A 52 -3.62 1.04 -8.32
C GLU A 52 -3.62 1.66 -6.91
N SER A 53 -3.63 0.81 -5.86
CA SER A 53 -3.56 1.31 -4.48
C SER A 53 -2.19 1.91 -4.16
N TYR A 54 -1.11 1.38 -4.75
CA TYR A 54 0.23 1.94 -4.60
C TYR A 54 0.46 3.15 -5.50
N GLU A 55 -0.08 3.15 -6.72
CA GLU A 55 -0.03 4.33 -7.61
C GLU A 55 -0.77 5.52 -6.95
N LEU A 56 -1.94 5.28 -6.34
CA LEU A 56 -2.61 6.29 -5.51
C LEU A 56 -1.74 6.79 -4.35
N VAL A 57 -1.01 5.90 -3.68
CA VAL A 57 -0.13 6.29 -2.58
C VAL A 57 1.07 7.12 -3.08
N ASP A 58 1.63 6.78 -4.24
CA ASP A 58 2.70 7.56 -4.86
C ASP A 58 2.22 8.96 -5.26
N ALA A 59 1.01 9.08 -5.84
CA ALA A 59 0.39 10.35 -6.16
C ALA A 59 0.15 11.23 -4.91
N ILE A 60 -0.26 10.63 -3.79
CA ILE A 60 -0.43 11.32 -2.50
C ILE A 60 0.91 11.83 -1.96
N ASP A 61 1.98 11.04 -2.06
CA ASP A 61 3.29 11.42 -1.53
C ASP A 61 3.90 12.63 -2.23
N VAL A 62 3.57 12.84 -3.50
CA VAL A 62 4.02 14.00 -4.29
C VAL A 62 3.03 15.17 -4.29
N ASP A 63 1.89 15.04 -3.60
CA ASP A 63 0.84 16.05 -3.48
C ASP A 63 0.30 16.53 -4.86
N ASP A 64 0.13 15.59 -5.81
CA ASP A 64 -0.37 15.87 -7.16
C ASP A 64 -1.88 15.54 -7.27
N ASP A 65 -2.72 16.55 -7.12
CA ASP A 65 -4.18 16.43 -7.21
C ASP A 65 -4.68 15.84 -8.56
N VAL A 66 -3.92 15.99 -9.64
CA VAL A 66 -4.30 15.46 -10.96
C VAL A 66 -4.10 13.95 -10.98
N GLU A 67 -2.92 13.48 -10.56
CA GLU A 67 -2.62 12.06 -10.43
C GLU A 67 -3.51 11.41 -9.37
N ILE A 68 -3.71 12.04 -8.20
CA ILE A 68 -4.61 11.53 -7.15
C ILE A 68 -6.02 11.28 -7.71
N ARG A 69 -6.54 12.18 -8.55
CA ARG A 69 -7.86 12.01 -9.16
C ARG A 69 -7.90 10.85 -10.17
N GLU A 70 -6.82 10.67 -10.94
CA GLU A 70 -6.68 9.56 -11.89
C GLU A 70 -6.68 8.22 -11.16
N GLU A 71 -5.79 8.08 -10.15
CA GLU A 71 -5.63 6.84 -9.40
C GLU A 71 -6.85 6.48 -8.53
N LEU A 72 -7.54 7.49 -7.96
CA LEU A 72 -8.84 7.27 -7.30
C LEU A 72 -9.88 6.75 -8.30
N GLY A 73 -9.82 7.18 -9.56
CA GLY A 73 -10.64 6.67 -10.65
C GLY A 73 -10.37 5.20 -10.94
N ASP A 74 -9.11 4.79 -10.98
CA ASP A 74 -8.71 3.40 -11.24
C ASP A 74 -9.04 2.48 -10.07
N VAL A 75 -8.83 2.93 -8.83
CA VAL A 75 -9.31 2.22 -7.64
C VAL A 75 -10.84 2.07 -7.67
N LEU A 76 -11.59 3.12 -8.05
CA LEU A 76 -13.04 3.04 -8.21
C LEU A 76 -13.44 2.05 -9.33
N TYR A 77 -12.74 2.08 -10.46
CA TYR A 77 -12.96 1.14 -11.55
C TYR A 77 -12.75 -0.31 -11.11
N GLN A 78 -11.70 -0.61 -10.32
CA GLN A 78 -11.49 -1.94 -9.75
C GLN A 78 -12.69 -2.36 -8.88
N VAL A 79 -13.24 -1.48 -8.04
CA VAL A 79 -14.44 -1.77 -7.22
C VAL A 79 -15.64 -2.12 -8.11
N VAL A 80 -15.91 -1.31 -9.14
CA VAL A 80 -17.05 -1.52 -10.06
C VAL A 80 -16.86 -2.79 -10.89
N LEU A 81 -15.65 -3.08 -11.38
CA LEU A 81 -15.35 -4.29 -12.14
C LEU A 81 -15.51 -5.55 -11.30
N HIS A 82 -15.03 -5.56 -10.05
CA HIS A 82 -15.24 -6.66 -9.12
C HIS A 82 -16.73 -6.87 -8.84
N ALA A 83 -17.51 -5.80 -8.64
CA ALA A 83 -18.96 -5.90 -8.46
C ALA A 83 -19.64 -6.51 -9.70
N GLY A 84 -19.32 -6.05 -10.92
CA GLY A 84 -19.88 -6.60 -12.17
C GLY A 84 -19.54 -8.08 -12.38
N ILE A 85 -18.33 -8.52 -12.01
CA ILE A 85 -17.94 -9.95 -12.04
C ILE A 85 -18.76 -10.77 -11.04
N ALA A 86 -19.03 -10.25 -9.85
CA ALA A 86 -19.83 -10.92 -8.83
C ALA A 86 -21.32 -11.00 -9.22
N GLU A 87 -21.85 -9.93 -9.82
CA GLU A 87 -23.24 -9.84 -10.25
C GLU A 87 -23.56 -10.85 -11.35
N ARG A 88 -22.65 -11.05 -12.32
CA ARG A 88 -22.78 -12.11 -13.35
C ARG A 88 -22.87 -13.52 -12.78
N ARG A 89 -22.38 -13.71 -11.55
CA ARG A 89 -22.45 -14.99 -10.81
C ARG A 89 -23.66 -15.05 -9.87
N GLY A 90 -24.48 -14.01 -9.80
CA GLY A 90 -25.58 -13.89 -8.86
C GLY A 90 -25.14 -13.79 -7.39
N ALA A 91 -23.93 -13.28 -7.12
CA ALA A 91 -23.38 -13.24 -5.77
C ALA A 91 -23.71 -11.95 -5.00
N PHE A 92 -23.37 -10.79 -5.57
CA PHE A 92 -23.69 -9.46 -5.04
C PHE A 92 -23.54 -8.41 -6.16
N THR A 93 -24.10 -7.23 -5.93
CA THR A 93 -24.11 -6.09 -6.86
C THR A 93 -23.24 -4.93 -6.35
N LEU A 94 -23.03 -3.91 -7.18
CA LEU A 94 -22.38 -2.67 -6.74
C LEU A 94 -23.19 -1.97 -5.63
N ALA A 95 -24.52 -2.05 -5.69
CA ALA A 95 -25.41 -1.50 -4.66
C ALA A 95 -25.20 -2.20 -3.31
N ASP A 96 -25.05 -3.52 -3.30
CA ASP A 96 -24.77 -4.27 -2.06
C ASP A 96 -23.42 -3.87 -1.44
N VAL A 97 -22.39 -3.64 -2.28
CA VAL A 97 -21.08 -3.16 -1.83
C VAL A 97 -21.18 -1.78 -1.20
N ALA A 98 -21.85 -0.84 -1.88
CA ALA A 98 -22.04 0.52 -1.40
C ALA A 98 -22.87 0.57 -0.10
N GLU A 99 -23.94 -0.21 -0.03
CA GLU A 99 -24.82 -0.28 1.14
C GLU A 99 -24.09 -0.89 2.34
N HIS A 100 -23.34 -1.98 2.12
CA HIS A 100 -22.51 -2.58 3.16
C HIS A 100 -21.47 -1.58 3.71
N ALA A 101 -20.84 -0.79 2.84
CA ALA A 101 -19.93 0.26 3.26
C ALA A 101 -20.65 1.38 4.03
N ARG A 102 -21.80 1.85 3.53
CA ARG A 102 -22.62 2.91 4.15
C ARG A 102 -23.06 2.51 5.55
N GLU A 103 -23.71 1.36 5.71
CA GLU A 103 -24.17 0.88 7.02
C GLU A 103 -23.02 0.76 8.02
N LYS A 104 -21.89 0.19 7.58
CA LYS A 104 -20.69 0.03 8.41
C LYS A 104 -20.12 1.38 8.83
N MET A 105 -20.07 2.38 7.94
CA MET A 105 -19.60 3.71 8.30
C MET A 105 -20.55 4.39 9.28
N VAL A 106 -21.87 4.30 9.07
CA VAL A 106 -22.87 4.84 10.00
C VAL A 106 -22.72 4.22 11.39
N ARG A 107 -22.65 2.89 11.49
CA ARG A 107 -22.49 2.18 12.78
C ARG A 107 -21.19 2.51 13.51
N ARG A 108 -20.11 2.81 12.78
CA ARG A 108 -18.79 3.12 13.37
C ARG A 108 -18.59 4.58 13.76
N HIS A 109 -19.54 5.45 13.41
CA HIS A 109 -19.52 6.86 13.78
C HIS A 109 -20.80 7.23 14.55
N PRO A 110 -21.10 6.59 15.69
CA PRO A 110 -22.28 6.92 16.49
C PRO A 110 -22.19 8.34 17.08
N HIS A 111 -21.01 8.96 17.09
CA HIS A 111 -20.83 10.36 17.44
C HIS A 111 -21.21 11.35 16.33
N VAL A 112 -21.42 10.86 15.10
CA VAL A 112 -21.91 11.66 13.96
C VAL A 112 -23.36 11.33 13.64
N PHE A 113 -23.73 10.04 13.67
CA PHE A 113 -25.04 9.54 13.22
C PHE A 113 -25.95 9.02 14.34
N GLY A 114 -25.52 9.12 15.61
CA GLY A 114 -26.27 8.67 16.77
C GLY A 114 -26.15 9.66 17.93
N ASP A 115 -26.27 9.16 19.16
CA ASP A 115 -26.34 10.00 20.36
C ASP A 115 -25.02 10.09 21.15
N GLU A 116 -23.97 9.35 20.76
CA GLU A 116 -22.68 9.43 21.44
C GLU A 116 -22.02 10.79 21.20
N HIS A 117 -21.18 11.23 22.14
CA HIS A 117 -20.41 12.48 22.01
C HIS A 117 -18.92 12.17 21.97
N ALA A 118 -18.22 12.79 21.00
CA ALA A 118 -16.78 12.76 20.88
C ALA A 118 -16.30 14.12 20.36
N GLU A 119 -15.61 14.87 21.22
CA GLU A 119 -15.16 16.24 20.89
C GLU A 119 -13.68 16.29 20.50
N THR A 120 -12.89 15.33 20.96
CA THR A 120 -11.47 15.24 20.65
C THR A 120 -11.16 14.08 19.72
N PHE A 121 -10.03 14.16 19.01
CA PHE A 121 -9.53 13.03 18.23
C PHE A 121 -9.39 11.75 19.06
N ALA A 122 -8.93 11.87 20.31
CA ALA A 122 -8.82 10.74 21.24
C ALA A 122 -10.18 10.11 21.55
N ASP A 123 -11.22 10.93 21.72
CA ASP A 123 -12.59 10.45 21.92
C ASP A 123 -13.13 9.75 20.68
N VAL A 124 -12.93 10.33 19.49
CA VAL A 124 -13.36 9.73 18.21
C VAL A 124 -12.71 8.36 18.03
N VAL A 125 -11.40 8.25 18.28
CA VAL A 125 -10.68 6.97 18.21
C VAL A 125 -11.23 5.97 19.22
N ARG A 126 -11.51 6.38 20.46
CA ARG A 126 -12.11 5.52 21.49
C ARG A 126 -13.48 4.99 21.06
N VAL A 127 -14.38 5.88 20.63
CA VAL A 127 -15.75 5.52 20.20
C VAL A 127 -15.73 4.62 18.97
N TRP A 128 -14.93 4.96 17.96
CA TRP A 128 -14.78 4.15 16.75
C TRP A 128 -14.22 2.76 17.04
N ARG A 129 -13.23 2.65 17.94
CA ARG A 129 -12.68 1.36 18.37
C ARG A 129 -13.71 0.51 19.11
N ALA A 130 -14.50 1.11 20.00
CA ALA A 130 -15.57 0.41 20.71
C ALA A 130 -16.62 -0.16 19.73
N ALA A 131 -17.11 0.67 18.80
CA ALA A 131 -18.06 0.24 17.77
C ALA A 131 -17.48 -0.88 16.89
N LYS A 132 -16.22 -0.74 16.45
CA LYS A 132 -15.52 -1.77 15.67
C LYS A 132 -15.34 -3.08 16.42
N SER A 133 -15.17 -3.05 17.74
CA SER A 133 -15.03 -4.25 18.57
C SER A 133 -16.35 -5.00 18.70
N ALA A 134 -17.47 -4.27 18.90
CA ALA A 134 -18.81 -4.86 19.00
C ALA A 134 -19.22 -5.64 17.74
N GLU A 135 -18.82 -5.19 16.55
CA GLU A 135 -19.08 -5.88 15.27
C GLU A 135 -18.33 -7.22 15.12
N LYS A 136 -17.33 -7.48 15.96
CA LYS A 136 -16.35 -8.57 15.78
C LYS A 136 -16.48 -9.67 16.82
N ALA A 137 -17.63 -9.77 17.48
CA ALA A 137 -17.89 -10.72 18.57
C ALA A 137 -17.63 -12.21 18.21
N ALA A 138 -17.60 -12.56 16.91
CA ALA A 138 -17.29 -13.92 16.45
C ALA A 138 -15.78 -14.24 16.33
N ARG A 139 -14.88 -13.28 16.54
CA ARG A 139 -13.43 -13.52 16.46
C ARG A 139 -12.93 -14.25 17.69
N THR A 140 -12.08 -15.26 17.48
CA THR A 140 -11.48 -16.05 18.56
C THR A 140 -10.07 -15.57 18.90
N SER A 141 -9.41 -14.84 18.00
CA SER A 141 -8.08 -14.29 18.18
C SER A 141 -8.03 -12.78 17.93
N VAL A 142 -7.19 -12.08 18.70
CA VAL A 142 -6.90 -10.65 18.50
C VAL A 142 -6.25 -10.37 17.13
N PHE A 143 -5.58 -11.36 16.56
CA PHE A 143 -4.91 -11.29 15.27
C PHE A 143 -5.85 -11.54 14.09
N ASP A 144 -7.10 -11.97 14.34
CA ASP A 144 -8.06 -12.24 13.30
C ASP A 144 -8.38 -10.98 12.47
N GLY A 145 -8.48 -11.17 11.16
CA GLY A 145 -8.80 -10.09 10.21
C GLY A 145 -7.68 -9.09 9.95
N VAL A 146 -6.42 -9.42 10.29
CA VAL A 146 -5.24 -8.83 9.65
C VAL A 146 -4.99 -9.60 8.34
N PRO A 147 -5.03 -8.96 7.16
CA PRO A 147 -4.85 -9.67 5.89
C PRO A 147 -3.51 -10.39 5.81
N ARG A 148 -3.52 -11.64 5.35
CA ARG A 148 -2.29 -12.44 5.16
C ARG A 148 -1.47 -12.00 3.95
N ALA A 149 -2.13 -11.41 2.95
CA ALA A 149 -1.51 -10.93 1.72
C ALA A 149 -0.91 -9.51 1.86
N MET A 150 -1.12 -8.85 3.00
CA MET A 150 -0.52 -7.55 3.28
C MET A 150 1.01 -7.70 3.31
N PRO A 151 1.77 -6.75 2.73
CA PRO A 151 3.22 -6.85 2.76
C PRO A 151 3.74 -6.89 4.20
N PRO A 152 4.90 -7.55 4.44
CA PRO A 152 5.33 -7.90 5.78
C PRO A 152 5.48 -6.71 6.74
N LEU A 153 5.91 -5.54 6.25
CA LEU A 153 6.12 -4.36 7.11
C LEU A 153 4.80 -3.77 7.61
N GLU A 154 3.86 -3.51 6.71
CA GLU A 154 2.52 -3.02 7.00
C GLU A 154 1.77 -4.02 7.90
N ARG A 155 1.91 -5.31 7.60
CA ARG A 155 1.33 -6.39 8.41
C ARG A 155 1.92 -6.39 9.82
N SER A 156 3.22 -6.15 9.95
CA SER A 156 3.91 -6.07 11.24
C SER A 156 3.38 -4.90 12.06
N VAL A 157 3.30 -3.69 11.47
CA VAL A 157 2.70 -2.52 12.13
C VAL A 157 1.29 -2.83 12.61
N LYS A 158 0.46 -3.46 11.75
CA LYS A 158 -0.92 -3.81 12.10
C LYS A 158 -1.02 -4.83 13.24
N LEU A 159 -0.16 -5.84 13.25
CA LEU A 159 -0.14 -6.85 14.32
C LEU A 159 0.32 -6.24 15.65
N LEU A 160 1.31 -5.37 15.61
CA LEU A 160 1.81 -4.68 16.80
C LEU A 160 0.76 -3.71 17.37
N GLU A 161 0.00 -2.99 16.53
CA GLU A 161 -1.17 -2.25 16.99
C GLU A 161 -2.16 -3.13 17.76
N ARG A 162 -2.38 -4.38 17.32
CA ARG A 162 -3.28 -5.29 18.05
C ARG A 162 -2.71 -5.74 19.38
N ILE A 163 -1.40 -5.96 19.43
CA ILE A 163 -0.68 -6.32 20.66
C ILE A 163 -0.81 -5.17 21.67
N ASP A 164 -0.58 -3.94 21.24
CA ASP A 164 -0.70 -2.74 22.07
C ASP A 164 -2.15 -2.53 22.54
N GLU A 165 -3.12 -2.62 21.61
CA GLU A 165 -4.55 -2.46 21.88
C GLU A 165 -5.06 -3.42 22.97
N HIS A 166 -4.49 -4.63 23.08
CA HIS A 166 -4.94 -5.68 24.00
C HIS A 166 -3.96 -5.97 25.14
N GLY A 167 -2.88 -5.17 25.27
CA GLY A 167 -1.89 -5.33 26.33
C GLY A 167 -1.13 -6.65 26.30
N LEU A 168 -0.84 -7.20 25.11
CA LEU A 168 -0.16 -8.48 24.94
C LEU A 168 1.38 -8.39 24.90
N GLY A 169 1.96 -7.19 24.99
CA GLY A 169 3.40 -6.95 24.91
C GLY A 169 4.15 -7.27 26.20
N SER A 170 4.25 -8.56 26.56
CA SER A 170 4.88 -8.99 27.82
C SER A 170 6.36 -9.38 27.71
N VAL A 171 6.85 -9.62 26.49
CA VAL A 171 8.26 -9.99 26.21
C VAL A 171 8.73 -9.31 24.91
N PRO A 172 10.06 -9.16 24.70
CA PRO A 172 10.59 -8.69 23.42
C PRO A 172 10.12 -9.56 22.24
N LEU A 173 9.87 -8.94 21.08
CA LEU A 173 9.29 -9.62 19.93
C LEU A 173 10.28 -10.63 19.33
N ALA A 174 11.57 -10.31 19.32
CA ALA A 174 12.60 -11.26 18.89
C ALA A 174 12.57 -12.55 19.71
N GLN A 175 12.40 -12.43 21.03
CA GLN A 175 12.30 -13.59 21.92
C GLN A 175 11.03 -14.39 21.63
N ALA A 176 9.88 -13.73 21.53
CA ALA A 176 8.60 -14.38 21.24
C ALA A 176 8.61 -15.14 19.91
N VAL A 177 9.18 -14.54 18.86
CA VAL A 177 9.29 -15.17 17.53
C VAL A 177 10.25 -16.36 17.57
N ALA A 178 11.40 -16.23 18.24
CA ALA A 178 12.35 -17.33 18.37
C ALA A 178 11.77 -18.52 19.17
N ASP A 179 11.01 -18.25 20.23
CA ASP A 179 10.31 -19.26 21.01
C ASP A 179 9.23 -19.98 20.17
N ALA A 180 8.42 -19.23 19.42
CA ALA A 180 7.41 -19.78 18.54
C ALA A 180 8.02 -20.63 17.42
N ALA A 181 9.10 -20.15 16.78
CA ALA A 181 9.77 -20.84 15.68
C ALA A 181 10.47 -22.15 16.11
N ARG A 182 10.79 -22.30 17.40
CA ARG A 182 11.29 -23.56 17.97
C ARG A 182 10.19 -24.58 18.22
N GLN A 183 8.98 -24.11 18.55
CA GLN A 183 7.84 -24.95 18.94
C GLN A 183 7.06 -25.44 17.72
N ASP A 184 6.76 -24.52 16.79
CA ASP A 184 6.17 -24.84 15.50
C ASP A 184 7.32 -25.05 14.52
N ARG A 185 7.37 -26.19 13.81
CA ARG A 185 8.26 -26.35 12.65
C ARG A 185 7.78 -25.43 11.54
N THR A 186 8.05 -24.14 11.68
CA THR A 186 7.52 -23.07 10.85
C THR A 186 7.91 -23.36 9.41
N PRO A 187 6.93 -23.48 8.48
CA PRO A 187 7.24 -23.64 7.07
C PRO A 187 8.07 -22.45 6.58
N GLY A 188 9.23 -22.71 5.98
CA GLY A 188 10.05 -21.69 5.33
C GLY A 188 11.39 -21.37 6.00
N VAL A 189 11.74 -21.97 7.16
CA VAL A 189 13.12 -21.93 7.67
C VAL A 189 14.00 -22.80 6.78
N THR A 190 14.95 -22.17 6.09
CA THR A 190 15.93 -22.85 5.23
C THR A 190 17.34 -22.57 5.75
N ASP A 191 18.24 -23.51 5.58
CA ASP A 191 19.67 -23.36 5.90
C ASP A 191 20.47 -22.69 4.76
N GLY A 192 19.78 -22.22 3.71
CA GLY A 192 20.37 -21.60 2.53
C GLY A 192 21.09 -22.57 1.59
N SER A 193 20.91 -23.89 1.77
CA SER A 193 21.53 -24.93 0.92
C SER A 193 21.09 -24.90 -0.55
N ASP A 194 20.01 -24.19 -0.87
CA ASP A 194 19.45 -23.99 -2.20
C ASP A 194 19.93 -22.71 -2.91
N GLY A 195 20.89 -21.98 -2.32
CA GLY A 195 21.48 -20.78 -2.90
C GLY A 195 20.62 -19.50 -2.79
N HIS A 196 19.45 -19.57 -2.13
CA HIS A 196 18.56 -18.42 -1.93
C HIS A 196 18.77 -17.72 -0.56
N GLY A 197 19.82 -18.10 0.17
CA GLY A 197 20.10 -17.61 1.51
C GLY A 197 19.25 -18.31 2.59
N ALA A 198 19.76 -18.31 3.82
CA ALA A 198 19.04 -18.89 4.95
C ALA A 198 17.89 -17.98 5.40
N VAL A 199 16.75 -18.57 5.73
CA VAL A 199 15.62 -17.85 6.34
C VAL A 199 15.70 -18.00 7.85
N ASP A 200 15.91 -16.89 8.55
CA ASP A 200 16.05 -16.85 10.00
C ASP A 200 14.92 -16.02 10.66
N PRO A 201 13.93 -16.66 11.31
CA PRO A 201 12.90 -15.97 12.08
C PRO A 201 13.46 -15.11 13.22
N ALA A 202 14.61 -15.45 13.81
CA ALA A 202 15.21 -14.65 14.88
C ALA A 202 15.66 -13.28 14.34
N TRP A 203 16.31 -13.25 13.17
CA TRP A 203 16.65 -12.02 12.46
C TRP A 203 15.40 -11.19 12.13
N GLY A 204 14.32 -11.83 11.66
CA GLY A 204 13.05 -11.15 11.44
C GLY A 204 12.44 -10.58 12.73
N GLY A 205 12.61 -11.29 13.85
CA GLY A 205 12.22 -10.85 15.18
C GLY A 205 12.92 -9.56 15.62
N GLU A 206 14.20 -9.39 15.33
CA GLU A 206 14.95 -8.15 15.62
C GLU A 206 14.41 -6.95 14.83
N LEU A 207 13.99 -7.16 13.57
CA LEU A 207 13.32 -6.12 12.80
C LEU A 207 11.97 -5.74 13.41
N LEU A 208 11.20 -6.71 13.92
CA LEU A 208 9.95 -6.43 14.63
C LEU A 208 10.17 -5.58 15.88
N ASP A 209 11.25 -5.82 16.64
CA ASP A 209 11.60 -4.97 17.79
C ASP A 209 11.92 -3.53 17.36
N ARG A 210 12.64 -3.32 16.24
CA ARG A 210 12.91 -1.98 15.71
C ARG A 210 11.64 -1.26 15.25
N ILE A 211 10.73 -1.99 14.60
CA ILE A 211 9.42 -1.47 14.17
C ILE A 211 8.60 -1.07 15.41
N GLY A 212 8.60 -1.91 16.45
CA GLY A 212 7.93 -1.64 17.73
C GLY A 212 8.49 -0.38 18.41
N ALA A 213 9.82 -0.25 18.48
CA ALA A 213 10.49 0.91 19.06
C ALA A 213 10.17 2.21 18.29
N ALA A 214 10.28 2.18 16.95
CA ALA A 214 9.93 3.33 16.12
C ALA A 214 8.47 3.80 16.36
N ARG A 215 7.51 2.86 16.43
CA ARG A 215 6.11 3.18 16.74
C ARG A 215 5.95 3.79 18.13
N ALA A 216 6.66 3.28 19.13
CA ALA A 216 6.63 3.82 20.49
C ALA A 216 7.16 5.27 20.54
N ASP A 217 8.11 5.60 19.66
CA ASP A 217 8.66 6.96 19.50
C ASP A 217 7.80 7.87 18.59
N GLY A 218 6.64 7.38 18.11
CA GLY A 218 5.74 8.13 17.23
C GLY A 218 6.20 8.20 15.77
N VAL A 219 7.18 7.38 15.38
CA VAL A 219 7.65 7.27 13.99
C VAL A 219 6.80 6.24 13.24
N ASP A 220 6.33 6.60 12.04
CA ASP A 220 5.68 5.66 11.12
C ASP A 220 6.75 4.82 10.38
N PRO A 221 6.89 3.51 10.66
CA PRO A 221 7.93 2.70 10.05
C PRO A 221 7.74 2.47 8.54
N VAL A 222 6.49 2.44 8.06
CA VAL A 222 6.17 2.20 6.64
C VAL A 222 6.55 3.42 5.82
N ALA A 223 6.03 4.60 6.21
CA ALA A 223 6.34 5.86 5.54
C ALA A 223 7.85 6.16 5.59
N SER A 224 8.49 5.92 6.75
CA SER A 224 9.93 6.13 6.92
C SER A 224 10.77 5.23 6.00
N LEU A 225 10.41 3.95 5.86
CA LEU A 225 11.14 3.06 4.96
C LEU A 225 10.93 3.43 3.50
N ARG A 226 9.71 3.80 3.09
CA ARG A 226 9.45 4.28 1.72
C ARG A 226 10.31 5.49 1.37
N ALA A 227 10.32 6.51 2.25
CA ALA A 227 11.18 7.68 2.07
C ALA A 227 12.67 7.31 2.01
N ALA A 228 13.12 6.36 2.83
CA ALA A 228 14.51 5.89 2.83
C ALA A 228 14.89 5.15 1.54
N VAL A 229 13.99 4.36 0.96
CA VAL A 229 14.22 3.65 -0.32
C VAL A 229 14.35 4.66 -1.47
N VAL A 230 13.49 5.68 -1.52
CA VAL A 230 13.62 6.78 -2.50
C VAL A 230 14.97 7.49 -2.37
N ALA A 231 15.39 7.78 -1.14
CA ALA A 231 16.70 8.40 -0.89
C ALA A 231 17.87 7.50 -1.30
N LEU A 232 17.76 6.18 -1.08
CA LEU A 232 18.75 5.20 -1.51
C LEU A 232 18.92 5.17 -3.03
N GLU A 233 17.81 5.19 -3.77
CA GLU A 233 17.84 5.26 -5.23
C GLU A 233 18.52 6.54 -5.73
N ALA A 234 18.18 7.69 -5.13
CA ALA A 234 18.80 8.96 -5.46
C ALA A 234 20.32 8.95 -5.22
N ALA A 235 20.76 8.34 -4.10
CA ALA A 235 22.17 8.17 -3.77
C ALA A 235 22.90 7.24 -4.77
N GLY A 236 22.25 6.15 -5.19
CA GLY A 236 22.75 5.25 -6.23
C GLY A 236 22.98 5.98 -7.55
N ARG A 237 21.95 6.69 -8.03
CA ARG A 237 22.02 7.49 -9.28
C ARG A 237 23.10 8.58 -9.21
N ALA A 238 23.31 9.20 -8.05
CA ALA A 238 24.39 10.16 -7.85
C ALA A 238 25.78 9.51 -8.02
N THR A 239 25.97 8.35 -7.40
CA THR A 239 27.22 7.57 -7.49
C THR A 239 27.51 7.14 -8.94
N GLU A 240 26.50 6.70 -9.68
CA GLU A 240 26.64 6.35 -11.10
C GLU A 240 27.13 7.54 -11.94
N ARG A 241 26.50 8.71 -11.78
CA ARG A 241 26.91 9.94 -12.49
C ARG A 241 28.35 10.34 -12.19
N GLU A 242 28.79 10.19 -10.95
CA GLU A 242 30.17 10.48 -10.56
C GLU A 242 31.17 9.54 -11.20
N ARG A 243 30.86 8.24 -11.23
CA ARG A 243 31.68 7.22 -11.90
C ARG A 243 31.79 7.49 -13.40
N SER A 244 30.68 7.78 -14.08
CA SER A 244 30.69 8.11 -15.50
C SER A 244 31.57 9.34 -15.79
N ARG A 245 31.44 10.41 -15.00
CA ARG A 245 32.29 11.61 -15.11
C ARG A 245 33.77 11.32 -14.85
N SER A 246 34.08 10.43 -13.91
CA SER A 246 35.46 10.03 -13.61
C SER A 246 36.08 9.24 -14.76
N MET A 247 35.33 8.30 -15.36
CA MET A 247 35.77 7.53 -16.53
C MET A 247 36.00 8.42 -17.75
N GLN A 248 35.11 9.38 -18.01
CA GLN A 248 35.23 10.31 -19.13
C GLN A 248 36.48 11.21 -18.99
N ARG A 249 36.74 11.74 -17.78
CA ARG A 249 37.97 12.48 -17.46
C ARG A 249 39.25 11.63 -17.47
N GLY A 250 39.14 10.32 -17.25
CA GLY A 250 40.25 9.37 -17.38
C GLY A 250 40.61 9.14 -18.85
N SER A 251 39.60 8.90 -19.68
CA SER A 251 39.75 8.71 -21.13
C SER A 251 40.28 9.95 -21.85
N GLU A 252 39.89 11.16 -21.43
CA GLU A 252 40.42 12.42 -22.00
C GLU A 252 41.87 12.69 -21.62
N ARG A 253 42.35 12.15 -20.48
CA ARG A 253 43.75 12.29 -20.05
C ARG A 253 44.70 11.30 -20.74
N ASP A 254 44.20 10.13 -21.16
CA ASP A 254 44.96 9.16 -21.96
C ASP A 254 45.10 9.57 -23.43
N LEU A 255 44.27 10.50 -23.92
CA LEU A 255 44.40 11.12 -25.25
C LEU A 255 45.32 12.37 -25.22
N GLY A 256 46.50 12.23 -24.61
CA GLY A 256 47.53 13.27 -24.54
C GLY A 256 47.86 13.86 -25.93
N PRO A 257 48.40 15.11 -25.99
CA PRO A 257 48.42 15.92 -27.20
C PRO A 257 49.18 15.20 -28.31
N GLY A 258 48.46 14.84 -29.38
CA GLY A 258 49.03 14.20 -30.55
C GLY A 258 50.28 14.95 -31.02
N ARG A 259 51.37 14.19 -31.22
CA ARG A 259 52.61 14.66 -31.86
C ARG A 259 52.23 15.47 -33.10
N ARG A 260 52.48 16.79 -33.06
CA ARG A 260 52.50 17.62 -34.27
C ARG A 260 53.67 17.12 -35.12
N THR A 261 53.38 16.36 -36.17
CA THR A 261 54.35 16.05 -37.22
C THR A 261 54.76 17.38 -37.85
N HIS A 262 55.98 17.84 -37.56
CA HIS A 262 56.61 18.91 -38.33
C HIS A 262 56.86 18.38 -39.74
N GLY A 263 56.07 18.85 -40.70
CA GLY A 263 56.38 18.73 -42.12
C GLY A 263 57.56 19.65 -42.42
N ASP A 264 58.73 19.05 -42.57
CA ASP A 264 59.97 19.73 -42.92
C ASP A 264 59.88 20.30 -44.33
N THR A 265 60.27 21.56 -44.45
CA THR A 265 60.31 22.33 -45.69
C THR A 265 61.72 22.25 -46.24
N THR A 266 61.93 21.53 -47.34
CA THR A 266 63.15 21.74 -48.15
C THR A 266 62.83 21.62 -49.64
N ARG A 267 62.84 22.79 -50.27
CA ARG A 267 63.47 23.18 -51.54
C ARG A 267 63.60 22.15 -52.67
#